data_AF-A0A7X7P4B2-F1
#
_entry.id   AF-A0A7X7P4B2-F1
#
_cell.length_a   1.000
_cell.length_b   1.000
_cell.length_c   1.000
_cell.angle_alpha   90.00
_cell.angle_beta   90.00
_cell.angle_gamma   90.00
#
_symmetry.space_group_name_H-M   'P 1'
#
loop_
_entity.id
_entity.type
_entity.pdbx_description
1 polymer ?
#
loop_
_entity_poly.entity_id
_entity_poly.type
_entity_poly.pdbx_seq_one_letter_code
_entity_poly.pdbx_strand_id
1 'polypeptide(L)'
;MSDEPSPVTDMSEIHEGDILFDCPHCGKNMAIEPAGAGLMVPCAGCGKEVQVPIPDAGTPEAPVAAVPRPEVPGEDPDEVIRQLDAALSLANDQIDRLLTEKESLQERRAFLEQIRMGHVDRLERIAAELAAMQEAMDRALVLLAEARSEKPA
;
A
#
# COMPACT_ATOMS: atom_id res chain seq x y z
N MET A 1 16.38 12.49 -9.97
CA MET A 1 15.67 13.34 -8.99
C MET A 1 14.31 12.72 -8.86
N SER A 2 14.03 12.09 -7.72
CA SER A 2 12.83 11.30 -7.50
C SER A 2 11.69 12.23 -7.13
N ASP A 3 10.67 12.31 -7.99
CA ASP A 3 9.38 12.88 -7.68
C ASP A 3 8.56 11.85 -6.89
N GLU A 4 8.46 12.04 -5.57
CA GLU A 4 7.42 11.42 -4.75
C GLU A 4 6.22 12.38 -4.70
N PRO A 5 5.01 11.95 -5.12
CA PRO A 5 3.81 12.75 -4.96
C PRO A 5 3.38 12.74 -3.49
N SER A 6 3.39 13.92 -2.87
CA SER A 6 2.84 14.14 -1.53
C SER A 6 1.36 13.73 -1.50
N PRO A 7 0.91 12.91 -0.54
CA PRO A 7 -0.51 12.66 -0.37
C PRO A 7 -1.17 13.95 0.12
N VAL A 8 -2.04 14.49 -0.73
CA VAL A 8 -3.02 15.51 -0.35
C VAL A 8 -3.97 14.87 0.66
N THR A 9 -3.75 15.16 1.94
CA THR A 9 -4.60 14.72 3.05
C THR A 9 -6.00 15.31 2.87
N ASP A 10 -6.96 14.43 2.62
CA ASP A 10 -8.38 14.72 2.56
C ASP A 10 -8.86 15.14 3.97
N MET A 11 -9.10 16.44 4.16
CA MET A 11 -9.36 17.07 5.46
C MET A 11 -10.80 16.86 5.99
N SER A 12 -11.38 15.66 5.89
CA SER A 12 -12.78 15.44 6.34
C SER A 12 -13.13 14.03 6.81
N GLU A 13 -12.18 13.11 6.98
CA GLU A 13 -12.46 11.80 7.54
C GLU A 13 -12.42 11.86 9.08
N ILE A 14 -13.59 11.74 9.73
CA ILE A 14 -13.70 11.61 11.19
C ILE A 14 -13.25 10.19 11.55
N HIS A 15 -12.14 10.05 12.25
CA HIS A 15 -11.58 8.77 12.64
C HIS A 15 -12.04 8.36 14.04
N GLU A 16 -12.06 7.05 14.29
CA GLU A 16 -12.36 6.47 15.60
C GLU A 16 -11.20 6.79 16.56
N GLY A 17 -11.30 7.94 17.25
CA GLY A 17 -10.24 8.52 18.08
C GLY A 17 -10.21 10.05 18.13
N ASP A 18 -10.98 10.73 17.27
CA ASP A 18 -11.04 12.19 17.25
C ASP A 18 -11.78 12.78 18.47
N ILE A 19 -11.27 13.90 18.97
CA ILE A 19 -11.87 14.68 20.04
C ILE A 19 -13.00 15.51 19.45
N LEU A 20 -14.24 15.13 19.78
CA LEU A 20 -15.45 15.87 19.43
C LEU A 20 -15.76 16.90 20.52
N PHE A 21 -15.76 18.19 20.17
CA PHE A 21 -16.10 19.26 21.09
C PHE A 21 -16.84 20.41 20.40
N ASP A 22 -17.59 21.18 21.19
CA ASP A 22 -18.38 22.29 20.69
C ASP A 22 -17.66 23.63 20.87
N CYS A 23 -17.66 24.48 19.84
CA CYS A 23 -17.08 25.80 19.93
C CYS A 23 -17.87 26.70 20.91
N PRO A 24 -17.24 27.33 21.92
CA PRO A 24 -17.92 28.17 22.91
C PRO A 24 -18.46 29.49 22.33
N HIS A 25 -18.05 29.86 21.11
CA HIS A 25 -18.44 31.13 20.48
C HIS A 25 -19.61 31.02 19.51
N CYS A 26 -19.75 29.87 18.82
CA CYS A 26 -20.78 29.67 17.81
C CYS A 26 -21.59 28.38 17.99
N GLY A 27 -21.22 27.52 18.95
CA GLY A 27 -21.92 26.27 19.24
C GLY A 27 -21.80 25.22 18.14
N LYS A 28 -20.82 25.35 17.23
CA LYS A 28 -20.60 24.38 16.16
C LYS A 28 -19.69 23.26 16.63
N ASN A 29 -20.10 22.03 16.37
CA ASN A 29 -19.35 20.82 16.69
C ASN A 29 -18.11 20.73 15.80
N MET A 30 -16.97 20.41 16.39
CA MET A 30 -15.69 20.22 15.73
C MET A 30 -15.08 18.87 16.13
N ALA A 31 -14.45 18.22 15.17
CA ALA A 31 -13.67 16.99 15.36
C ALA A 31 -12.21 17.31 15.08
N ILE A 32 -11.32 16.98 16.02
CA ILE A 32 -9.88 17.20 15.88
C ILE A 32 -9.15 15.97 16.36
N GLU A 33 -8.08 15.61 15.66
CA GLU A 33 -7.20 14.52 16.04
C GLU A 33 -6.68 14.67 17.48
N PRO A 34 -6.42 13.58 18.20
CA PRO A 34 -5.96 13.62 19.59
C PRO A 34 -4.63 14.36 19.77
N ALA A 35 -3.80 14.46 18.73
CA ALA A 35 -2.57 15.25 18.72
C ALA A 35 -2.82 16.77 18.84
N GLY A 36 -4.04 17.23 18.54
CA GLY A 36 -4.48 18.62 18.68
C GLY A 36 -4.96 19.01 20.07
N ALA A 37 -4.97 18.09 21.04
CA ALA A 37 -5.42 18.34 22.40
C ALA A 37 -4.62 19.48 23.07
N GLY A 38 -5.32 20.46 23.65
CA GLY A 38 -4.70 21.59 24.35
C GLY A 38 -4.12 22.69 23.46
N LEU A 39 -4.13 22.54 22.12
CA LEU A 39 -3.74 23.60 21.19
C LEU A 39 -4.88 24.59 20.97
N MET A 40 -4.51 25.83 20.64
CA MET A 40 -5.44 26.86 20.18
C MET A 40 -5.64 26.70 18.67
N VAL A 41 -6.87 26.37 18.27
CA VAL A 41 -7.21 26.12 16.86
C VAL A 41 -8.27 27.13 16.41
N PRO A 42 -8.20 27.64 15.17
CA PRO A 42 -9.23 28.51 14.63
C PRO A 42 -10.51 27.71 14.36
N CYS A 43 -11.64 28.15 14.90
CA CYS A 43 -12.92 27.51 14.65
C CYS A 43 -13.33 27.63 13.18
N ALA A 44 -13.66 26.51 12.52
CA ALA A 44 -14.12 26.49 11.13
C ALA A 44 -15.47 27.21 10.89
N GLY A 45 -16.22 27.50 11.96
CA GLY A 45 -17.51 28.21 11.88
C GLY A 45 -17.40 29.72 12.05
N CYS A 46 -16.59 30.21 13.00
CA CYS A 46 -16.54 31.63 13.34
C CYS A 46 -15.13 32.25 13.28
N GLY A 47 -14.10 31.47 12.94
CA GLY A 47 -12.72 31.93 12.78
C GLY A 47 -12.01 32.37 14.06
N LYS A 48 -12.65 32.24 15.22
CA LYS A 48 -12.07 32.60 16.53
C LYS A 48 -11.20 31.45 17.05
N GLU A 49 -10.15 31.78 17.77
CA GLU A 49 -9.30 30.79 18.43
C GLU A 49 -10.07 30.11 19.56
N VAL A 50 -10.15 28.79 19.51
CA VAL A 50 -10.79 27.93 20.51
C VAL A 50 -9.74 26.99 21.06
N GLN A 51 -9.72 26.83 22.37
CA GLN A 51 -8.88 25.83 23.02
C GLN A 51 -9.56 24.46 22.90
N VAL A 52 -8.86 23.50 22.30
CA VAL A 52 -9.32 22.11 22.28
C VAL A 52 -9.28 21.58 23.72
N PRO A 53 -10.41 21.08 24.27
CA PRO A 53 -10.40 20.43 25.57
C PRO A 53 -9.40 19.28 25.52
N ILE A 54 -8.47 19.25 26.46
CA ILE A 54 -7.66 18.07 26.69
C ILE A 54 -8.67 17.07 27.27
N PRO A 55 -9.02 15.96 26.58
CA PRO A 55 -9.76 14.91 27.25
C PRO A 55 -8.90 14.53 28.43
N ASP A 56 -9.42 14.74 29.64
CA ASP A 56 -8.73 14.36 30.85
C ASP A 56 -8.35 12.89 30.66
N ALA A 57 -7.06 12.65 30.44
CA ALA A 57 -6.44 11.51 31.07
C ALA A 57 -6.72 11.76 32.55
N GLY A 58 -7.83 11.21 33.04
CA GLY A 58 -8.15 11.20 34.44
C GLY A 58 -6.98 10.53 35.13
N THR A 59 -6.01 11.32 35.57
CA THR A 59 -5.29 11.08 36.79
C THR A 59 -6.29 11.36 37.90
N PRO A 60 -6.93 10.34 38.52
CA PRO A 60 -6.89 10.40 39.95
C PRO A 60 -5.40 10.50 40.31
N GLU A 61 -5.05 11.41 41.21
CA GLU A 61 -3.90 11.19 42.08
C GLU A 61 -4.20 9.93 42.91
N ALA A 62 -4.26 8.77 42.26
CA ALA A 62 -3.86 7.54 42.90
C ALA A 62 -2.37 7.72 43.19
N PRO A 63 -1.85 7.20 44.31
CA PRO A 63 -0.42 6.97 44.40
C PRO A 63 0.04 6.30 43.10
N VAL A 64 1.32 6.42 42.75
CA VAL A 64 1.97 5.56 41.74
C VAL A 64 1.84 4.08 42.16
N ALA A 65 0.62 3.57 42.19
CA ALA A 65 0.28 2.19 41.96
C ALA A 65 0.80 1.99 40.56
N ALA A 66 1.95 1.32 40.52
CA ALA A 66 2.42 0.61 39.36
C ALA A 66 1.20 0.25 38.52
N VAL A 67 1.17 0.69 37.25
CA VAL A 67 0.35 0.01 36.25
C VAL A 67 0.56 -1.46 36.57
N PRO A 68 -0.47 -2.22 36.99
CA PRO A 68 -0.25 -3.61 37.28
C PRO A 68 0.26 -4.15 35.95
N ARG A 69 1.55 -4.47 35.89
CA ARG A 69 2.05 -5.45 34.93
C ARG A 69 0.99 -6.54 35.03
N PRO A 70 0.32 -6.93 33.93
CA PRO A 70 -0.73 -7.93 34.01
C PRO A 70 -0.16 -9.06 34.86
N GLU A 71 -0.67 -9.18 36.08
CA GLU A 71 -0.20 -10.19 37.01
C GLU A 71 -0.80 -11.44 36.41
N VAL A 72 -0.01 -12.11 35.56
CA VAL A 72 -0.34 -13.43 35.07
C VAL A 72 -0.48 -14.26 36.35
N PRO A 73 -1.71 -14.65 36.74
CA PRO A 73 -1.94 -15.15 38.08
C PRO A 73 -1.19 -16.47 38.24
N GLY A 74 -0.14 -16.49 39.05
CA GLY A 74 0.54 -17.71 39.46
C GLY A 74 1.52 -18.34 38.46
N GLU A 75 1.97 -17.60 37.44
CA GLU A 75 3.01 -18.10 36.52
C GLU A 75 4.37 -17.45 36.86
N ASP A 76 5.35 -18.30 37.16
CA ASP A 76 6.72 -17.90 37.48
C ASP A 76 7.28 -17.01 36.33
N PRO A 77 7.80 -15.79 36.61
CA PRO A 77 8.36 -14.92 35.56
C PRO A 77 9.39 -15.63 34.67
N ASP A 78 10.16 -16.57 35.22
CA ASP A 78 11.13 -17.35 34.47
C ASP A 78 10.47 -18.37 33.52
N GLU A 79 9.26 -18.83 33.82
CA GLU A 79 8.46 -19.67 32.92
C GLU A 79 7.93 -18.86 31.74
N VAL A 80 7.42 -17.64 31.99
CA VAL A 80 6.93 -16.74 30.92
C VAL A 80 8.06 -16.36 29.96
N ILE A 81 9.25 -16.06 30.47
CA ILE A 81 10.43 -15.77 29.64
C ILE A 81 10.78 -16.99 28.76
N ARG A 82 10.82 -18.20 29.35
CA ARG A 82 11.09 -19.44 28.60
C ARG A 82 10.04 -19.73 27.51
N GLN A 83 8.76 -19.47 27.79
CA GLN A 83 7.69 -19.63 26.81
C GLN A 83 7.85 -18.64 25.64
N LEU A 84 8.18 -17.38 25.92
CA LEU A 84 8.42 -16.35 24.90
C LEU A 84 9.65 -16.69 24.04
N ASP A 85 10.74 -17.15 24.66
CA ASP A 85 11.95 -17.57 23.93
C ASP A 85 11.64 -18.76 23.01
N ALA A 86 10.86 -19.73 23.48
CA ALA A 86 10.43 -20.87 22.67
C ALA A 86 9.53 -20.42 21.49
N ALA A 87 8.59 -19.49 21.74
CA ALA A 87 7.73 -18.95 20.71
C ALA A 87 8.52 -18.14 19.67
N LEU A 88 9.49 -17.34 20.11
CA LEU A 88 10.36 -16.57 19.22
C LEU A 88 11.25 -17.48 18.37
N SER A 89 11.82 -18.53 18.96
CA SER A 89 12.57 -19.55 18.21
C SER A 89 11.69 -20.20 17.13
N LEU A 90 10.47 -20.60 17.49
CA LEU A 90 9.53 -21.20 16.53
C LEU A 90 9.16 -20.22 15.40
N ALA A 91 8.95 -18.95 15.72
CA ALA A 91 8.65 -17.92 14.73
C ALA A 91 9.83 -17.67 13.79
N ASN A 92 11.06 -17.60 14.32
CA ASN A 92 12.26 -17.46 13.50
C ASN A 92 12.44 -18.66 12.55
N ASP A 93 12.23 -19.89 13.04
CA ASP A 93 12.27 -21.09 12.19
C ASP A 93 11.19 -21.10 11.10
N GLN A 94 10.03 -20.49 11.37
CA GLN A 94 8.99 -20.31 10.36
C GLN A 94 9.39 -19.27 9.31
N ILE A 95 9.99 -18.15 9.74
CA ILE A 95 10.50 -17.11 8.84
C ILE A 95 11.54 -17.68 7.89
N ASP A 96 12.52 -18.44 8.40
CA ASP A 96 13.57 -19.03 7.57
C ASP A 96 13.03 -20.00 6.51
N ARG A 97 12.04 -20.81 6.89
CA ARG A 97 11.33 -21.69 5.94
C ARG A 97 10.62 -20.89 4.84
N LEU A 98 9.88 -19.86 5.22
CA LEU A 98 9.15 -19.01 4.26
C LEU A 98 10.09 -18.23 3.34
N LEU A 99 11.22 -17.77 3.85
CA LEU A 99 12.25 -17.11 3.03
C LEU A 99 12.82 -18.05 1.98
N THR A 100 13.14 -19.29 2.37
CA THR A 100 13.63 -20.33 1.45
C THR A 100 12.58 -20.66 0.38
N GLU A 101 11.32 -20.82 0.78
CA GLU A 101 10.22 -21.09 -0.16
C GLU A 101 10.01 -19.93 -1.13
N LYS A 102 10.01 -18.69 -0.63
CA LYS A 102 9.92 -17.48 -1.45
C LYS A 102 11.05 -17.42 -2.47
N GLU A 103 12.30 -17.68 -2.06
CA GLU A 103 13.45 -17.68 -2.97
C GLU A 103 13.25 -18.69 -4.10
N SER A 104 12.86 -19.93 -3.77
CA SER A 104 12.58 -20.97 -4.78
C SER A 104 11.48 -20.58 -5.77
N LEU A 105 10.42 -19.90 -5.30
CA LEU A 105 9.34 -19.41 -6.15
C LEU A 105 9.78 -18.23 -7.01
N GLN A 106 10.62 -17.33 -6.48
CA GLN A 106 11.17 -16.21 -7.22
C GLN A 106 12.10 -16.67 -8.35
N GLU A 107 12.96 -17.66 -8.10
CA GLU A 107 13.80 -18.29 -9.12
C GLU A 107 12.94 -18.94 -10.21
N ARG A 108 11.92 -19.72 -9.81
CA ARG A 108 11.01 -20.36 -10.76
C ARG A 108 10.27 -19.34 -11.62
N ARG A 109 9.80 -18.25 -11.02
CA ARG A 109 9.15 -17.13 -11.74
C ARG A 109 10.11 -16.47 -12.72
N ALA A 110 11.33 -16.16 -12.29
CA ALA A 110 12.33 -15.53 -13.15
C ALA A 110 12.65 -16.40 -14.37
N PHE A 111 12.78 -17.71 -14.17
CA PHE A 111 12.99 -18.67 -15.26
C PHE A 111 11.83 -18.70 -16.26
N LEU A 112 10.58 -18.78 -15.77
CA LEU A 112 9.40 -18.78 -16.64
C LEU A 112 9.25 -17.45 -17.39
N GLU A 113 9.57 -16.34 -16.76
CA GLU A 113 9.53 -15.02 -17.37
C GLU A 113 10.57 -14.90 -18.49
N GLN A 114 11.79 -15.41 -18.29
CA GLN A 114 12.81 -15.46 -19.32
C GLN A 114 12.36 -16.28 -20.54
N ILE A 115 11.72 -17.43 -20.32
CA ILE A 115 11.13 -18.25 -21.39
C ILE A 115 10.04 -17.47 -22.11
N ARG A 116 9.14 -16.82 -21.36
CA ARG A 116 8.04 -16.02 -21.90
C ARG A 116 8.57 -14.89 -22.79
N MET A 117 9.57 -14.15 -22.33
CA MET A 117 10.22 -13.09 -23.12
C MET A 117 10.81 -13.66 -24.41
N GLY A 118 11.54 -14.79 -24.33
CA GLY A 118 12.08 -15.45 -25.51
C GLY A 118 11.01 -15.91 -26.51
N HIS A 119 9.84 -16.32 -26.05
CA HIS A 119 8.71 -16.65 -26.93
C HIS A 119 8.06 -15.42 -27.56
N VAL A 120 7.89 -14.33 -26.80
CA VAL A 120 7.36 -13.06 -27.32
C VAL A 120 8.25 -12.54 -28.44
N ASP A 121 9.56 -12.45 -28.23
CA ASP A 121 10.50 -11.97 -29.26
C ASP A 121 10.44 -12.81 -30.55
N ARG A 122 10.30 -14.14 -30.42
CA ARG A 122 10.17 -15.04 -31.59
C ARG A 122 8.85 -14.80 -32.33
N LEU A 123 7.75 -14.64 -31.60
CA LEU A 123 6.44 -14.38 -32.21
C LEU A 123 6.42 -13.01 -32.91
N GLU A 124 7.05 -11.99 -32.34
CA GLU A 124 7.19 -10.68 -32.97
C GLU A 124 7.96 -10.75 -34.29
N ARG A 125 9.06 -11.53 -34.34
CA ARG A 125 9.81 -11.77 -35.58
C ARG A 125 8.97 -12.48 -36.63
N ILE A 126 8.25 -13.54 -36.24
CA ILE A 126 7.36 -14.26 -37.16
C ILE A 126 6.25 -13.33 -37.68
N ALA A 127 5.66 -12.51 -36.81
CA ALA A 127 4.64 -11.55 -37.21
C ALA A 127 5.19 -10.51 -38.21
N ALA A 128 6.42 -10.02 -38.01
CA ALA A 128 7.07 -9.10 -38.93
C ALA A 128 7.34 -9.75 -40.30
N GLU A 129 7.78 -11.02 -40.33
CA GLU A 129 7.97 -11.77 -41.57
C GLU A 129 6.65 -11.98 -42.31
N LEU A 130 5.57 -12.34 -41.60
CA LEU A 130 4.24 -12.50 -42.18
C LEU A 130 3.72 -11.18 -42.77
N ALA A 131 3.94 -10.05 -42.08
CA ALA A 131 3.56 -8.74 -42.59
C ALA A 131 4.32 -8.39 -43.88
N ALA A 132 5.63 -8.68 -43.93
CA ALA A 132 6.43 -8.47 -45.14
C ALA A 132 5.95 -9.35 -46.31
N MET A 133 5.55 -10.60 -46.04
CA MET A 133 4.96 -11.48 -47.05
C MET A 133 3.61 -10.94 -47.57
N GLN A 134 2.76 -10.44 -46.67
CA GLN A 134 1.48 -9.82 -47.05
C GLN A 134 1.70 -8.60 -47.94
N GLU A 135 2.61 -7.70 -47.56
CA GLU A 135 2.93 -6.51 -48.37
C GLU A 135 3.48 -6.89 -49.75
N ALA A 136 4.31 -7.93 -49.84
CA ALA A 136 4.80 -8.45 -51.12
C ALA A 136 3.67 -9.02 -51.98
N MET A 137 2.73 -9.74 -51.36
CA MET A 137 1.54 -10.28 -52.04
C MET A 137 0.63 -9.16 -52.54
N ASP A 138 0.40 -8.13 -51.73
CA ASP A 138 -0.41 -6.96 -52.12
C ASP A 138 0.21 -6.22 -53.31
N ARG A 139 1.53 -6.00 -53.30
CA ARG A 139 2.26 -5.42 -54.44
C ARG A 139 2.12 -6.27 -55.70
N ALA A 140 2.22 -7.60 -55.58
CA ALA A 140 2.03 -8.50 -56.71
C ALA A 140 0.61 -8.42 -57.27
N LEU A 141 -0.41 -8.30 -56.42
CA LEU A 141 -1.80 -8.12 -56.84
C LEU A 141 -2.01 -6.81 -57.61
N VAL A 142 -1.37 -5.71 -57.18
CA VAL A 142 -1.40 -4.42 -57.90
C VAL A 142 -0.79 -4.57 -59.29
N LEU A 143 0.41 -5.14 -59.39
CA LEU A 143 1.10 -5.35 -60.68
C LEU A 143 0.29 -6.25 -61.63
N LEU A 144 -0.36 -7.30 -61.11
CA LEU A 144 -1.23 -8.17 -61.91
C LEU A 144 -2.49 -7.43 -62.41
N ALA A 145 -3.03 -6.51 -61.61
CA ALA A 145 -4.16 -5.68 -62.02
C ALA A 145 -3.76 -4.69 -63.13
N GLU A 146 -2.59 -4.07 -63.02
CA GLU A 146 -2.02 -3.18 -64.04
C GLU A 146 -1.81 -3.92 -65.36
N ALA A 147 -1.12 -5.07 -65.35
CA ALA A 147 -0.88 -5.88 -66.55
C ALA A 147 -2.18 -6.36 -67.21
N ARG A 148 -3.23 -6.63 -66.43
CA ARG A 148 -4.56 -6.97 -66.97
C ARG A 148 -5.23 -5.78 -67.67
N SER A 149 -4.96 -4.55 -67.20
CA SER A 149 -5.51 -3.32 -67.77
C SER A 149 -4.80 -2.88 -69.06
N GLU A 150 -3.50 -3.18 -69.20
CA GLU A 150 -2.67 -2.88 -70.37
C GLU A 150 -2.93 -3.81 -71.58
N LYS A 151 -4.10 -4.45 -71.64
CA LYS A 151 -4.43 -5.47 -72.63
C LYS A 151 -4.04 -5.02 -74.05
N PRO A 152 -3.19 -5.77 -74.77
CA PRO A 152 -2.69 -5.35 -76.07
C PRO A 152 -3.84 -5.29 -77.08
N ALA A 153 -3.83 -4.24 -77.90
CA ALA A 153 -4.73 -4.04 -79.04
C ALA A 153 -4.53 -5.12 -80.12
#